data_AF-A0A7C1T6F3-F1
#
_entry.id   AF-A0A7C1T6F3-F1
#
_cell.length_a   1.000
_cell.length_b   1.000
_cell.length_c   1.000
_cell.angle_alpha   90.00
_cell.angle_beta   90.00
_cell.angle_gamma   90.00
#
_symmetry.space_group_name_H-M   'P 1'
#
loop_
_entity.id
_entity.type
_entity.pdbx_description
1 polymer ?
#
loop_
_entity_poly.entity_id
_entity_poly.type
_entity_poly.pdbx_seq_one_letter_code
_entity_poly.pdbx_strand_id
1 'polypeptide(L)' 'MVDQFFKRLAPSSIIVNKRVRRDTGDLTPLMESLKQYGQLSPIIINSKNELIAGERRLAAAKKLGWPAIDALVIERNSEL' A
#
# COMPACT_ATOMS: atom_id res chain seq x y z
N MET A 1 -10.81 -2.58 20.59
CA MET A 1 -11.29 -1.87 19.36
C MET A 1 -10.07 -1.60 18.49
N VAL A 2 -10.10 -1.93 17.20
CA VAL A 2 -8.97 -1.67 16.30
C VAL A 2 -9.23 -0.32 15.65
N ASP A 3 -8.48 0.70 16.05
CA ASP A 3 -8.60 2.00 15.40
C ASP A 3 -8.06 1.87 13.97
N GLN A 4 -8.93 2.17 13.01
CA GLN A 4 -8.61 2.18 11.60
C GLN A 4 -8.92 3.56 11.03
N PHE A 5 -7.94 4.15 10.37
CA PHE A 5 -8.10 5.45 9.71
C PHE A 5 -7.41 5.48 8.37
N PHE A 6 -7.91 6.33 7.48
CA PHE A 6 -7.34 6.54 6.16
C PHE A 6 -6.24 7.59 6.21
N LYS A 7 -5.17 7.34 5.46
CA LYS A 7 -4.05 8.26 5.28
C LYS A 7 -3.65 8.29 3.81
N ARG A 8 -3.28 9.47 3.33
CA ARG A 8 -2.77 9.67 1.98
C ARG A 8 -1.29 10.02 2.07
N LEU A 9 -0.44 9.20 1.46
CA LEU A 9 1.01 9.22 1.67
C LEU A 9 1.77 9.15 0.36
N ALA A 10 2.97 9.71 0.31
CA ALA A 10 3.87 9.47 -0.83
C ALA A 10 4.26 7.97 -0.89
N PRO A 11 4.20 7.32 -2.08
CA PRO A 11 4.60 5.92 -2.21
C PRO A 11 6.02 5.62 -1.71
N SER A 12 6.92 6.61 -1.79
CA SER A 12 8.30 6.53 -1.30
C SER A 12 8.42 6.49 0.22
N SER A 13 7.43 7.02 0.96
CA SER A 13 7.44 7.07 2.43
C SER A 13 7.04 5.77 3.12
N ILE A 14 6.60 4.76 2.35
CA ILE A 14 6.11 3.49 2.87
C ILE A 14 7.25 2.49 2.98
N ILE A 15 7.40 1.92 4.17
CA ILE A 15 8.47 0.98 4.52
C ILE A 15 8.05 -0.43 4.13
N VAL A 16 8.81 -1.07 3.24
CA VAL A 16 8.55 -2.45 2.84
C VAL A 16 9.59 -3.36 3.50
N ASN A 17 9.17 -4.07 4.54
CA ASN A 17 10.02 -5.05 5.24
C ASN A 17 10.21 -6.34 4.43
N LYS A 18 11.08 -7.25 4.89
CA LYS A 18 11.34 -8.54 4.22
C LYS A 18 10.03 -9.31 3.98
N ARG A 19 9.74 -9.59 2.71
CA ARG A 19 8.56 -10.35 2.26
C ARG A 19 8.94 -11.80 1.94
N VAL A 20 8.02 -12.72 2.22
CA VAL A 20 8.18 -14.15 1.87
C VAL A 20 8.08 -14.36 0.36
N ARG A 21 7.17 -13.63 -0.31
CA ARG A 21 7.01 -13.65 -1.77
C ARG A 21 7.78 -12.49 -2.38
N ARG A 22 8.78 -12.80 -3.23
CA ARG A 22 9.64 -11.79 -3.90
C ARG A 22 9.20 -11.47 -5.32
N ASP A 23 8.49 -12.40 -5.98
CA ASP A 23 8.02 -12.15 -7.33
C ASP A 23 6.68 -11.42 -7.30
N THR A 24 6.75 -10.13 -7.65
CA THR A 24 5.60 -9.26 -7.79
C THR A 24 4.80 -9.60 -9.04
N GLY A 25 5.31 -10.43 -9.97
CA GLY A 25 4.69 -10.79 -11.24
C GLY A 25 4.52 -9.59 -12.18
N ASP A 26 3.81 -9.79 -13.30
CA ASP A 26 3.47 -8.68 -14.19
C ASP A 26 2.50 -7.70 -13.50
N LEU A 27 2.87 -6.42 -13.55
CA LEU A 27 2.12 -5.30 -13.00
C LEU A 27 1.40 -4.49 -14.07
N THR A 28 1.65 -4.76 -15.35
CA THR A 28 1.11 -3.99 -16.48
C THR A 28 -0.42 -3.85 -16.41
N PRO A 29 -1.21 -4.92 -16.22
CA PRO A 29 -2.67 -4.80 -16.14
C PRO A 29 -3.13 -3.98 -14.93
N LEU A 30 -2.42 -4.06 -13.81
CA LEU A 30 -2.73 -3.30 -12.60
C LEU A 30 -2.39 -1.81 -12.79
N MET A 31 -1.28 -1.50 -13.47
CA MET A 31 -0.89 -0.14 -13.79
C MET A 31 -1.90 0.52 -14.73
N GLU A 32 -2.40 -0.21 -15.74
CA GLU A 32 -3.45 0.27 -16.64
C GLU A 32 -4.74 0.56 -15.88
N SER A 33 -5.18 -0.39 -15.04
CA SER A 33 -6.35 -0.21 -14.18
C SER A 33 -6.21 1.02 -13.26
N LEU A 34 -5.05 1.20 -12.63
CA LEU A 34 -4.79 2.37 -11.78
C LEU A 34 -4.80 3.68 -12.57
N LYS A 35 -4.26 3.71 -13.79
CA LYS A 35 -4.33 4.90 -14.66
C LYS A 35 -5.77 5.24 -15.05
N GLN A 36 -6.57 4.22 -15.37
CA GLN A 36 -7.92 4.41 -15.89
C GLN A 36 -8.94 4.75 -14.80
N TYR A 37 -8.86 4.10 -13.65
CA TYR A 37 -9.88 4.16 -12.60
C TYR A 37 -9.40 4.77 -11.29
N GLY A 38 -8.11 5.10 -11.19
CA GLY A 38 -7.50 5.49 -9.92
C GLY A 38 -7.34 4.31 -8.97
N GLN A 39 -7.16 4.61 -7.69
CA GLN A 39 -6.99 3.59 -6.65
C GLN A 39 -8.33 3.16 -6.06
N LEU A 40 -8.81 1.99 -6.49
CA LEU A 40 -10.07 1.42 -5.98
C LEU A 40 -9.96 0.81 -4.58
N SER A 41 -8.76 0.40 -4.16
CA SER A 41 -8.58 -0.16 -2.81
C SER A 41 -7.29 0.36 -2.18
N PRO A 42 -7.32 0.75 -0.89
CA PRO A 42 -6.15 1.24 -0.20
C PRO A 42 -5.07 0.16 -0.10
N ILE A 43 -3.83 0.56 0.13
CA ILE A 43 -2.83 -0.34 0.72
C ILE A 43 -3.07 -0.42 2.22
N ILE A 44 -2.53 -1.43 2.89
CA ILE A 44 -2.65 -1.57 4.34
C ILE A 44 -1.28 -1.36 4.96
N ILE A 45 -1.20 -0.45 5.92
CA ILE A 45 0.01 -0.13 6.67
C ILE A 45 -0.26 -0.17 8.18
N ASN A 46 0.80 -0.28 8.98
CA ASN A 46 0.70 0.00 10.41
C ASN A 46 0.99 1.48 10.70
N SER A 47 0.92 1.87 11.98
CA SER A 47 1.20 3.24 12.45
C SER A 47 2.62 3.73 12.17
N LYS A 48 3.57 2.82 11.92
CA LYS A 48 4.96 3.12 11.51
C LYS A 48 5.13 3.26 9.99
N ASN A 49 4.03 3.30 9.23
CA ASN A 49 4.01 3.26 7.76
C ASN A 49 4.65 2.00 7.15
N GLU A 50 4.73 0.90 7.90
CA GLU A 50 5.21 -0.37 7.39
C GLU A 50 4.10 -1.09 6.64
N LEU A 51 4.42 -1.56 5.43
CA LEU A 51 3.47 -2.21 4.55
C LEU A 51 3.04 -3.57 5.07
N ILE A 52 1.77 -3.68 5.46
CA ILE A 52 1.13 -4.95 5.81
C ILE A 52 0.68 -5.66 4.54
N ALA A 53 -0.09 -5.00 3.66
CA ALA A 53 -0.64 -5.58 2.44
C ALA A 53 -0.73 -4.58 1.29
N GLY A 54 -0.80 -5.08 0.05
CA GLY A 54 -0.94 -4.23 -1.15
C GLY A 54 0.37 -3.90 -1.87
N GLU A 55 1.38 -4.77 -1.77
CA GLU A 55 2.70 -4.56 -2.39
C GLU A 55 2.66 -4.34 -3.89
N ARG A 56 1.90 -5.15 -4.64
CA ARG A 56 1.71 -4.96 -6.09
C ARG A 56 1.16 -3.57 -6.42
N ARG A 57 0.23 -3.06 -5.61
CA ARG A 57 -0.39 -1.74 -5.79
C ARG A 57 0.59 -0.62 -5.47
N LEU A 58 1.35 -0.75 -4.39
CA LEU A 58 2.42 0.18 -4.06
C LEU A 58 3.48 0.22 -5.16
N ALA A 59 3.92 -0.93 -5.67
CA ALA A 59 4.90 -1.03 -6.73
C ALA A 59 4.38 -0.41 -8.03
N ALA A 60 3.12 -0.67 -8.41
CA ALA A 60 2.49 -0.07 -9.56
C ALA A 60 2.41 1.46 -9.43
N ALA A 61 1.94 1.98 -8.29
CA ALA A 61 1.89 3.43 -8.03
C ALA A 61 3.27 4.09 -8.09
N LYS A 62 4.32 3.42 -7.56
CA LYS A 62 5.72 3.87 -7.69
C LYS A 62 6.16 3.94 -9.15
N LYS A 63 5.90 2.89 -9.95
CA LYS A 63 6.23 2.85 -11.39
C LYS A 63 5.48 3.91 -12.19
N LEU A 64 4.25 4.24 -11.78
CA LEU A 64 3.44 5.29 -12.38
C LEU A 64 3.84 6.71 -11.96
N GLY A 65 4.76 6.86 -11.00
CA GLY A 65 5.21 8.18 -10.52
C GLY A 65 4.13 8.92 -9.73
N TRP A 66 3.21 8.22 -9.06
CA TRP A 66 2.14 8.88 -8.32
C TRP A 66 2.71 9.65 -7.11
N PRO A 67 2.26 10.91 -6.88
CA PRO A 67 2.72 11.70 -5.75
C PRO A 67 2.15 11.20 -4.42
N ALA A 68 1.03 10.48 -4.47
CA ALA A 68 0.31 10.00 -3.31
C ALA A 68 -0.46 8.69 -3.58
N ILE A 69 -0.60 7.87 -2.54
CA ILE A 69 -1.39 6.63 -2.52
C ILE A 69 -2.25 6.59 -1.25
N ASP A 70 -3.45 6.06 -1.35
CA ASP A 70 -4.37 5.87 -0.23
C ASP A 70 -3.99 4.63 0.56
N ALA A 71 -3.90 4.78 1.87
CA ALA A 71 -3.52 3.76 2.81
C ALA A 71 -4.53 3.68 3.97
N LEU A 72 -4.85 2.45 4.36
CA LEU A 72 -5.58 2.15 5.59
C LEU A 72 -4.54 1.83 6.66
N VAL A 73 -4.54 2.60 7.73
CA VAL A 73 -3.70 2.35 8.91
C VAL A 73 -4.44 1.40 9.83
N ILE A 74 -3.79 0.30 10.21
CA ILE A 74 -4.30 -0.65 11.19
C ILE A 74 -3.39 -0.64 12.40
N GLU A 75 -3.94 -0.22 13.55
CA GLU A 75 -3.27 -0.34 14.84
C GLU A 75 -3.73 -1.62 15.53
N ARG A 76 -2.84 -2.62 15.60
CA ARG A 76 -3.10 -3.78 16.44
C ARG A 76 -2.77 -3.39 17.88
N ASN A 77 -3.78 -2.96 18.63
CA ASN A 77 -3.72 -2.96 20.09
C ASN A 77 -3.46 -4.40 20.52
N SER A 78 -2.23 -4.65 20.96
CA SER A 78 -1.82 -5.93 21.52
C SER A 78 -2.28 -5.91 22.97
N GLU A 79 -3.59 -6.01 23.20
CA GLU A 79 -4.10 -6.38 24.52
C GLU A 79 -3.76 -7.86 24.71
N LEU A 80 -2.67 -8.09 25.43
CA LEU A 80 -2.36 -9.34 26.13
C LEU A 80 -2.64 -9.11 27.62
#